data_AF-A0A150HY51-F1
#
_entry.id   AF-A0A150HY51-F1
#
_cell.length_a   1.000
_cell.length_b   1.000
_cell.length_c   1.000
_cell.angle_alpha   90.00
_cell.angle_beta   90.00
_cell.angle_gamma   90.00
#
_symmetry.space_group_name_H-M   'P 1'
#
loop_
_entity.id
_entity.type
_entity.pdbx_description
1 polymer ?
#
loop_
_entity_poly.entity_id
_entity_poly.type
_entity_poly.pdbx_seq_one_letter_code
_entity_poly.pdbx_strand_id
1 'polypeptide(L)'
;MTMVNIRNEIGATFKMRTFKADGTTTKETEEFHNLVLDTGLQRMGIGAWVQRCYVGTGNSTPIASQTQLDATLASTSTVQSTVTGMNTTTKPYYYSIQKTYRFGEGVAAGNLTEVGLGWTVSGQNPCWNRALIKDANGNPTTLTVLSDEFLDVTVEIRIYPAETISGSFDFKNKLGEVISTHTYNGYVHMIHTTDGTNTPFEFDSLQLYTNASITDNPTANITGTSLGANNKTTTISTIIAPTTLRGAAKFTLTQGNGECSGFVVKLQGAHAAPISNVWYKAVIDPPITKTNEMEITWTIDLTWGRYVT
;
A
#
# COMPACT_ATOMS: atom_id res chain seq x y z
N MET A 1 -9.63 -16.14 19.78
CA MET A 1 -9.38 -15.30 18.58
C MET A 1 -8.80 -13.99 19.06
N THR A 2 -7.55 -13.71 18.70
CA THR A 2 -6.78 -12.52 19.10
C THR A 2 -6.75 -11.54 17.93
N MET A 3 -7.00 -10.25 18.15
CA MET A 3 -7.09 -9.24 17.08
C MET A 3 -6.03 -8.15 17.24
N VAL A 4 -5.23 -7.91 16.20
CA VAL A 4 -4.28 -6.80 16.11
C VAL A 4 -4.73 -5.87 14.98
N ASN A 5 -4.77 -4.56 15.22
CA ASN A 5 -5.18 -3.57 14.22
C ASN A 5 -3.97 -2.78 13.71
N ILE A 6 -3.84 -2.68 12.40
CA ILE A 6 -2.78 -1.95 11.68
C ILE A 6 -3.44 -1.03 10.67
N ARG A 7 -2.96 0.21 10.54
CA ARG A 7 -3.49 1.19 9.57
C ARG A 7 -2.39 1.78 8.70
N ASN A 8 -2.59 1.75 7.39
CA ASN A 8 -1.72 2.41 6.41
C ASN A 8 -2.47 3.52 5.68
N GLU A 9 -1.75 4.50 5.16
CA GLU A 9 -2.30 5.54 4.30
C GLU A 9 -1.58 5.57 2.96
N ILE A 10 -2.27 5.95 1.90
CA ILE A 10 -1.71 5.95 0.54
C ILE A 10 -2.06 7.23 -0.21
N GLY A 11 -1.07 7.74 -0.94
CA GLY A 11 -1.21 8.89 -1.83
C GLY A 11 -0.28 8.77 -3.04
N ALA A 12 -0.35 9.74 -3.95
CA ALA A 12 0.55 9.84 -5.07
C ALA A 12 0.75 11.30 -5.52
N THR A 13 1.88 11.54 -6.19
CA THR A 13 2.12 12.76 -6.96
C THR A 13 2.29 12.43 -8.43
N PHE A 14 1.93 13.37 -9.29
CA PHE A 14 2.14 13.29 -10.73
C PHE A 14 3.05 14.41 -11.20
N LYS A 15 3.85 14.12 -12.22
CA LYS A 15 4.59 15.06 -13.03
C LYS A 15 4.47 14.65 -14.49
N MET A 16 4.21 15.60 -15.38
CA MET A 16 3.95 15.33 -16.79
C MET A 16 4.94 16.07 -17.67
N ARG A 17 5.38 15.42 -18.75
CA ARG A 17 6.33 16.00 -19.72
C ARG A 17 5.91 15.67 -21.14
N THR A 18 5.79 16.69 -21.99
CA THR A 18 5.66 16.51 -23.44
C THR A 18 7.00 16.71 -24.12
N PHE A 19 7.27 15.93 -25.16
CA PHE A 19 8.54 16.02 -25.90
C PHE A 19 8.39 15.52 -27.34
N LYS A 20 9.27 16.00 -28.22
CA LYS A 20 9.31 15.60 -29.65
C LYS A 20 10.13 14.31 -29.84
N ALA A 21 10.09 13.74 -31.03
CA ALA A 21 10.81 12.52 -31.38
C ALA A 21 12.34 12.61 -31.19
N ASP A 22 12.92 13.82 -31.25
CA ASP A 22 14.33 14.08 -30.97
C ASP A 22 14.68 14.13 -29.47
N GLY A 23 13.68 14.01 -28.59
CA GLY A 23 13.84 14.06 -27.14
C GLY A 23 13.72 15.47 -26.54
N THR A 24 13.52 16.52 -27.36
CA THR A 24 13.37 17.89 -26.88
C THR A 24 12.08 18.05 -26.09
N THR A 25 12.19 18.36 -24.80
CA THR A 25 11.05 18.71 -23.94
C THR A 25 10.39 20.00 -24.44
N THR A 26 9.08 19.95 -24.63
CA THR A 26 8.29 21.13 -25.03
C THR A 26 7.52 21.73 -23.86
N LYS A 27 7.03 20.90 -22.93
CA LYS A 27 6.40 21.33 -21.68
C LYS A 27 6.68 20.34 -20.57
N GLU A 28 6.70 20.85 -19.36
CA GLU A 28 6.81 20.05 -18.14
C GLU A 28 5.95 20.71 -17.06
N THR A 29 5.19 19.91 -16.31
CA THR A 29 4.43 20.40 -15.16
C THR A 29 5.31 20.39 -13.91
N GLU A 30 4.92 21.18 -12.91
CA GLU A 30 5.35 20.90 -11.54
C GLU A 30 4.72 19.61 -11.02
N GLU A 31 5.17 19.14 -9.87
CA GLU A 31 4.54 18.02 -9.17
C GLU A 31 3.19 18.45 -8.58
N PHE A 32 2.19 17.59 -8.69
CA PHE A 32 0.88 17.83 -8.11
C PHE A 32 0.26 16.56 -7.51
N HIS A 33 -0.53 16.74 -6.45
CA HIS A 33 -1.14 15.65 -5.70
C HIS A 33 -2.41 15.10 -6.35
N ASN A 34 -2.65 13.81 -6.13
CA ASN A 34 -3.88 13.12 -6.52
C ASN A 34 -4.92 13.10 -5.39
N LEU A 35 -6.15 12.75 -5.77
CA LEU A 35 -7.13 12.18 -4.86
C LEU A 35 -7.24 10.67 -5.16
N VAL A 36 -6.95 9.83 -4.18
CA VAL A 36 -7.26 8.39 -4.26
C VAL A 36 -8.79 8.22 -4.22
N LEU A 37 -9.37 7.33 -5.03
CA LEU A 37 -10.82 7.13 -5.13
C LEU A 37 -11.28 5.96 -4.23
N ASP A 38 -12.57 5.91 -3.88
CA ASP A 38 -13.10 4.86 -2.97
C ASP A 38 -12.98 3.49 -3.66
N THR A 39 -13.26 3.47 -4.95
CA THR A 39 -13.06 2.33 -5.84
C THR A 39 -11.58 1.90 -5.89
N GLY A 40 -10.66 2.86 -5.88
CA GLY A 40 -9.23 2.61 -5.81
C GLY A 40 -8.81 1.94 -4.53
N LEU A 41 -9.23 2.48 -3.38
CA LEU A 41 -8.96 1.86 -2.08
C LEU A 41 -9.53 0.45 -2.01
N GLN A 42 -10.77 0.24 -2.46
CA GLN A 42 -11.38 -1.09 -2.49
C GLN A 42 -10.60 -2.07 -3.36
N ARG A 43 -10.13 -1.62 -4.53
CA ARG A 43 -9.41 -2.48 -5.47
C ARG A 43 -8.09 -3.00 -4.90
N MET A 44 -7.42 -2.23 -4.05
CA MET A 44 -6.12 -2.59 -3.48
C MET A 44 -6.14 -3.92 -2.73
N GLY A 45 -7.26 -4.31 -2.12
CA GLY A 45 -7.39 -5.60 -1.44
C GLY A 45 -7.82 -6.79 -2.31
N ILE A 46 -8.12 -6.57 -3.60
CA ILE A 46 -8.75 -7.57 -4.46
C ILE A 46 -7.81 -8.05 -5.57
N GLY A 47 -7.08 -7.13 -6.21
CA GLY A 47 -6.15 -7.48 -7.27
C GLY A 47 -5.27 -6.31 -7.67
N ALA A 48 -4.64 -6.42 -8.83
CA ALA A 48 -3.85 -5.32 -9.38
C ALA A 48 -4.69 -4.04 -9.49
N TRP A 49 -4.15 -2.93 -8.97
CA TRP A 49 -4.84 -1.65 -8.81
C TRP A 49 -4.19 -0.51 -9.61
N VAL A 50 -2.92 -0.64 -10.01
CA VAL A 50 -2.21 0.29 -10.90
C VAL A 50 -1.54 -0.49 -12.03
N GLN A 51 -2.22 -0.59 -13.17
CA GLN A 51 -1.73 -1.25 -14.38
C GLN A 51 -1.64 -0.30 -15.58
N ARG A 52 -2.34 0.85 -15.52
CA ARG A 52 -2.46 1.79 -16.63
C ARG A 52 -2.52 3.23 -16.13
N CYS A 53 -2.10 4.15 -16.99
CA CYS A 53 -2.31 5.58 -16.85
C CYS A 53 -3.38 6.04 -17.85
N TYR A 54 -4.28 6.90 -17.39
CA TYR A 54 -5.32 7.57 -18.16
C TYR A 54 -5.05 9.07 -18.18
N VAL A 55 -5.39 9.72 -19.28
CA VAL A 55 -5.43 11.17 -19.40
C VAL A 55 -6.75 11.58 -20.04
N GLY A 56 -7.25 12.75 -19.66
CA GLY A 56 -8.59 13.20 -20.04
C GLY A 56 -8.74 14.70 -20.12
N THR A 57 -9.93 15.11 -20.53
CA THR A 57 -10.33 16.50 -20.80
C THR A 57 -11.39 17.01 -19.83
N GLY A 58 -11.73 16.24 -18.79
CA GLY A 58 -12.70 16.64 -17.79
C GLY A 58 -12.10 17.54 -16.71
N ASN A 59 -12.95 18.39 -16.13
CA ASN A 59 -12.52 19.51 -15.29
C ASN A 59 -13.31 19.62 -13.97
N SER A 60 -14.18 18.66 -13.64
CA SER A 60 -14.85 18.68 -12.34
C SER A 60 -13.84 18.46 -11.22
N THR A 61 -14.06 19.10 -10.09
CA THR A 61 -13.25 18.89 -8.89
C THR A 61 -13.24 17.41 -8.50
N PRO A 62 -12.08 16.77 -8.32
CA PRO A 62 -12.01 15.38 -7.88
C PRO A 62 -12.74 15.16 -6.55
N ILE A 63 -13.60 14.14 -6.50
CA ILE A 63 -14.30 13.70 -5.28
C ILE A 63 -14.11 12.20 -5.07
N ALA A 64 -14.11 11.77 -3.81
CA ALA A 64 -13.78 10.40 -3.41
C ALA A 64 -14.67 9.32 -4.05
N SER A 65 -15.94 9.65 -4.31
CA SER A 65 -16.95 8.74 -4.86
C SER A 65 -16.87 8.56 -6.38
N GLN A 66 -16.05 9.34 -7.08
CA GLN A 66 -15.78 9.10 -8.50
C GLN A 66 -15.14 7.72 -8.69
N THR A 67 -15.39 7.12 -9.84
CA THR A 67 -14.91 5.77 -10.18
C THR A 67 -13.98 5.74 -11.39
N GLN A 68 -13.86 6.87 -12.08
CA GLN A 68 -13.17 7.03 -13.36
C GLN A 68 -12.77 8.51 -13.55
N LEU A 69 -12.01 8.81 -14.61
CA LEU A 69 -11.89 10.18 -15.11
C LEU A 69 -13.25 10.70 -15.60
N ASP A 70 -13.43 12.01 -15.55
CA ASP A 70 -14.66 12.66 -16.03
C ASP A 70 -14.85 12.45 -17.54
N ALA A 71 -13.77 12.65 -18.31
CA ALA A 71 -13.74 12.48 -19.76
C ALA A 71 -12.38 11.93 -20.19
N THR A 72 -12.25 10.60 -20.19
CA THR A 72 -11.02 9.92 -20.64
C THR A 72 -10.81 10.17 -22.13
N LEU A 73 -9.61 10.64 -22.50
CA LEU A 73 -9.18 10.80 -23.89
C LEU A 73 -8.32 9.61 -24.35
N ALA A 74 -7.33 9.23 -23.54
CA ALA A 74 -6.37 8.19 -23.89
C ALA A 74 -5.92 7.38 -22.67
N SER A 75 -5.37 6.19 -22.92
CA SER A 75 -4.74 5.37 -21.89
C SER A 75 -3.47 4.69 -22.39
N THR A 76 -2.55 4.37 -21.48
CA THR A 76 -1.36 3.56 -21.78
C THR A 76 -1.06 2.59 -20.64
N SER A 77 -0.48 1.43 -20.99
CA SER A 77 0.15 0.49 -20.05
C SER A 77 1.67 0.44 -20.24
N THR A 78 2.22 1.23 -21.16
CA THR A 78 3.65 1.24 -21.47
C THR A 78 4.41 1.96 -20.36
N VAL A 79 5.22 1.21 -19.61
CA VAL A 79 6.08 1.72 -18.54
C VAL A 79 7.50 1.86 -19.07
N GLN A 80 8.11 3.03 -18.90
CA GLN A 80 9.48 3.34 -19.30
C GLN A 80 10.49 3.09 -18.18
N SER A 81 10.08 3.33 -16.94
CA SER A 81 10.90 3.13 -15.76
C SER A 81 10.03 2.75 -14.57
N THR A 82 10.62 2.00 -13.65
CA THR A 82 10.10 1.78 -12.31
C THR A 82 11.27 1.95 -11.35
N VAL A 83 11.11 2.83 -10.37
CA VAL A 83 12.11 3.11 -9.34
C VAL A 83 11.42 3.03 -7.99
N THR A 84 12.10 2.47 -7.01
CA THR A 84 11.54 2.23 -5.68
C THR A 84 12.34 3.02 -4.66
N GLY A 85 11.68 3.55 -3.64
CA GLY A 85 12.31 4.41 -2.64
C GLY A 85 11.73 4.20 -1.26
N MET A 86 12.42 4.73 -0.25
CA MET A 86 11.91 4.81 1.10
C MET A 86 12.49 5.99 1.86
N ASN A 87 11.71 6.51 2.79
CA ASN A 87 12.10 7.50 3.77
C ASN A 87 11.90 6.90 5.17
N THR A 88 13.02 6.63 5.85
CA THR A 88 13.04 6.11 7.23
C THR A 88 13.81 7.02 8.19
N THR A 89 14.26 8.18 7.72
CA THR A 89 15.08 9.12 8.52
C THR A 89 14.25 10.26 9.07
N THR A 90 13.29 10.77 8.28
CA THR A 90 12.38 11.85 8.71
C THR A 90 10.93 11.39 8.65
N LYS A 91 10.12 11.84 9.60
CA LYS A 91 8.68 11.58 9.57
C LYS A 91 7.98 12.54 8.57
N PRO A 92 6.88 12.13 7.92
CA PRO A 92 6.30 10.79 7.96
C PRO A 92 7.16 9.79 7.19
N TYR A 93 7.30 8.58 7.75
CA TYR A 93 7.97 7.50 7.03
C TYR A 93 7.10 7.06 5.86
N TYR A 94 7.74 6.75 4.74
CA TYR A 94 7.04 6.20 3.58
C TYR A 94 7.94 5.28 2.79
N TYR A 95 7.32 4.43 2.00
CA TYR A 95 7.96 3.79 0.86
C TYR A 95 7.26 4.23 -0.41
N SER A 96 8.02 4.33 -1.50
CA SER A 96 7.54 4.88 -2.76
C SER A 96 7.84 4.00 -3.96
N ILE A 97 6.97 4.10 -4.96
CA ILE A 97 7.16 3.53 -6.29
C ILE A 97 6.95 4.66 -7.27
N GLN A 98 8.01 5.02 -7.96
CA GLN A 98 7.96 5.91 -9.09
C GLN A 98 7.83 5.11 -10.38
N LYS A 99 6.80 5.40 -11.19
CA LYS A 99 6.63 4.83 -12.53
C LYS A 99 6.52 5.95 -13.55
N THR A 100 7.21 5.83 -14.67
CA THR A 100 6.99 6.70 -15.84
C THR A 100 6.21 5.94 -16.90
N TYR A 101 4.98 6.37 -17.16
CA TYR A 101 4.13 5.85 -18.24
C TYR A 101 4.32 6.68 -19.50
N ARG A 102 4.41 6.03 -20.67
CA ARG A 102 4.55 6.70 -21.96
C ARG A 102 3.33 6.50 -22.85
N PHE A 103 2.80 7.60 -23.34
CA PHE A 103 1.92 7.65 -24.49
C PHE A 103 2.77 7.84 -25.74
N GLY A 104 2.50 7.06 -26.79
CA GLY A 104 3.17 7.22 -28.08
C GLY A 104 2.88 8.60 -28.70
N GLU A 105 3.64 8.95 -29.71
CA GLU A 105 3.47 10.19 -30.48
C GLU A 105 2.02 10.37 -30.91
N GLY A 106 1.44 11.53 -30.60
CA GLY A 106 0.08 11.90 -30.98
C GLY A 106 -1.04 11.13 -30.29
N VAL A 107 -0.75 10.07 -29.53
CA VAL A 107 -1.77 9.23 -28.87
C VAL A 107 -2.60 10.02 -27.85
N ALA A 108 -1.95 10.94 -27.14
CA ALA A 108 -2.58 11.82 -26.16
C ALA A 108 -2.83 13.24 -26.69
N ALA A 109 -2.78 13.43 -28.02
CA ALA A 109 -2.92 14.76 -28.63
C ALA A 109 -4.26 15.41 -28.26
N GLY A 110 -4.20 16.67 -27.81
CA GLY A 110 -5.35 17.41 -27.32
C GLY A 110 -5.04 18.26 -26.09
N ASN A 111 -6.08 18.86 -25.53
CA ASN A 111 -6.01 19.69 -24.32
C ASN A 111 -6.37 18.85 -23.11
N LEU A 112 -5.35 18.39 -22.39
CA LEU A 112 -5.52 17.55 -21.20
C LEU A 112 -5.74 18.42 -19.96
N THR A 113 -6.67 18.01 -19.10
CA THR A 113 -6.99 18.69 -17.83
C THR A 113 -7.03 17.75 -16.63
N GLU A 114 -7.03 16.44 -16.87
CA GLU A 114 -7.05 15.45 -15.80
C GLU A 114 -6.17 14.23 -16.12
N VAL A 115 -5.72 13.56 -15.06
CA VAL A 115 -4.89 12.36 -15.11
C VAL A 115 -5.32 11.41 -14.00
N GLY A 116 -5.16 10.11 -14.23
CA GLY A 116 -5.44 9.09 -13.23
C GLY A 116 -4.77 7.78 -13.57
N LEU A 117 -4.63 6.93 -12.58
CA LEU A 117 -4.18 5.55 -12.74
C LEU A 117 -5.36 4.62 -12.53
N GLY A 118 -5.28 3.42 -13.10
CA GLY A 118 -6.19 2.34 -12.76
C GLY A 118 -5.73 1.02 -13.35
N TRP A 119 -6.66 0.07 -13.48
CA TRP A 119 -6.28 -1.34 -13.66
C TRP A 119 -6.78 -1.99 -14.94
N THR A 120 -7.74 -1.43 -15.68
CA THR A 120 -8.27 -2.10 -16.88
C THR A 120 -8.90 -1.14 -17.89
N VAL A 121 -8.82 -1.50 -19.17
CA VAL A 121 -9.67 -0.91 -20.21
C VAL A 121 -10.98 -1.68 -20.26
N SER A 122 -12.03 -1.08 -19.69
CA SER A 122 -13.39 -1.61 -19.72
C SER A 122 -14.34 -0.44 -19.96
N GLY A 123 -15.63 -0.69 -20.17
CA GLY A 123 -16.60 0.37 -20.49
C GLY A 123 -16.61 1.58 -19.54
N GLN A 124 -16.05 1.46 -18.32
CA GLN A 124 -15.95 2.53 -17.34
C GLN A 124 -14.51 3.02 -17.07
N ASN A 125 -13.46 2.41 -17.63
CA ASN A 125 -12.04 2.75 -17.37
C ASN A 125 -11.75 3.09 -15.89
N PRO A 126 -11.95 2.13 -14.97
CA PRO A 126 -11.97 2.44 -13.55
C PRO A 126 -10.62 2.95 -13.06
N CYS A 127 -10.66 3.95 -12.18
CA CYS A 127 -9.50 4.65 -11.65
C CYS A 127 -9.23 4.31 -10.18
N TRP A 128 -7.96 4.12 -9.85
CA TRP A 128 -7.46 4.11 -8.48
C TRP A 128 -7.39 5.53 -7.91
N ASN A 129 -6.98 6.48 -8.73
CA ASN A 129 -6.90 7.88 -8.35
C ASN A 129 -7.26 8.81 -9.51
N ARG A 130 -7.51 10.08 -9.16
CA ARG A 130 -7.76 11.15 -10.11
C ARG A 130 -7.11 12.44 -9.64
N ALA A 131 -6.61 13.23 -10.57
CA ALA A 131 -6.11 14.58 -10.32
C ALA A 131 -6.50 15.50 -11.48
N LEU A 132 -6.81 16.76 -11.18
CA LEU A 132 -6.72 17.81 -12.19
C LEU A 132 -5.25 18.16 -12.38
N ILE A 133 -4.84 18.39 -13.62
CA ILE A 133 -3.50 18.88 -13.94
C ILE A 133 -3.39 20.29 -13.37
N LYS A 134 -2.29 20.59 -12.67
CA LYS A 134 -2.10 21.87 -11.96
C LYS A 134 -0.86 22.60 -12.44
N ASP A 135 -0.89 23.93 -12.31
CA ASP A 135 0.27 24.79 -12.48
C ASP A 135 1.14 24.82 -11.20
N ALA A 136 2.23 25.60 -11.25
CA ALA A 136 3.15 25.77 -10.12
C ALA A 136 2.51 26.41 -8.88
N ASN A 137 1.36 27.07 -9.02
CA ASN A 137 0.60 27.66 -7.91
C ASN A 137 -0.48 26.70 -7.36
N GLY A 138 -0.57 25.48 -7.90
CA GLY A 138 -1.57 24.48 -7.52
C GLY A 138 -2.95 24.69 -8.13
N ASN A 139 -3.09 25.61 -9.09
CA ASN A 139 -4.36 25.89 -9.77
C ASN A 139 -4.57 24.92 -10.93
N PRO A 140 -5.80 24.41 -11.16
CA PRO A 140 -6.10 23.60 -12.34
C PRO A 140 -5.71 24.33 -13.63
N THR A 141 -5.01 23.61 -14.51
CA THR A 141 -4.49 24.12 -15.79
C THR A 141 -4.63 23.09 -16.90
N THR A 142 -4.35 23.50 -18.14
CA THR A 142 -4.40 22.65 -19.33
C THR A 142 -3.00 22.33 -19.83
N LEU A 143 -2.72 21.05 -20.06
CA LEU A 143 -1.54 20.59 -20.79
C LEU A 143 -1.95 20.24 -22.23
N THR A 144 -1.56 21.07 -23.19
CA THR A 144 -1.73 20.74 -24.61
C THR A 144 -0.60 19.82 -25.08
N VAL A 145 -0.97 18.67 -25.63
CA VAL A 145 -0.09 17.73 -26.34
C VAL A 145 -0.37 17.85 -27.84
N LEU A 146 0.67 18.05 -28.64
CA LEU A 146 0.55 18.13 -30.10
C LEU A 146 0.59 16.74 -30.75
N SER A 147 0.16 16.65 -32.01
CA SER A 147 0.10 15.38 -32.76
C SER A 147 1.46 14.75 -33.02
N ASP A 148 2.53 15.53 -32.96
CA ASP A 148 3.93 15.15 -33.15
C ASP A 148 4.71 15.11 -31.82
N GLU A 149 3.99 15.04 -30.69
CA GLU A 149 4.57 14.94 -29.35
C GLU A 149 4.24 13.62 -28.67
N PHE A 150 5.19 13.13 -27.88
CA PHE A 150 5.00 12.10 -26.88
C PHE A 150 4.58 12.74 -25.55
N LEU A 151 3.94 11.94 -24.69
CA LEU A 151 3.65 12.32 -23.31
C LEU A 151 4.21 11.27 -22.36
N ASP A 152 5.06 11.72 -21.43
CA ASP A 152 5.45 10.97 -20.25
C ASP A 152 4.65 11.45 -19.03
N VAL A 153 4.11 10.50 -18.27
CA VAL A 153 3.48 10.73 -16.96
C VAL A 153 4.27 9.98 -15.92
N THR A 154 5.02 10.71 -15.10
CA THR A 154 5.70 10.17 -13.93
C THR A 154 4.77 10.26 -12.74
N VAL A 155 4.45 9.12 -12.14
CA VAL A 155 3.76 9.05 -10.85
C VAL A 155 4.74 8.60 -9.79
N GLU A 156 4.72 9.21 -8.61
CA GLU A 156 5.26 8.62 -7.39
C GLU A 156 4.13 8.22 -6.45
N ILE A 157 3.90 6.92 -6.28
CA ILE A 157 2.94 6.38 -5.32
C ILE A 157 3.67 6.21 -3.99
N ARG A 158 3.10 6.75 -2.91
CA ARG A 158 3.68 6.66 -1.56
C ARG A 158 2.70 5.98 -0.61
N ILE A 159 3.22 5.06 0.19
CA ILE A 159 2.48 4.46 1.30
C ILE A 159 3.15 4.82 2.61
N TYR A 160 2.31 5.28 3.51
CA TYR A 160 2.62 5.78 4.82
C TYR A 160 2.15 4.72 5.83
N PRO A 161 3.04 3.81 6.25
CA PRO A 161 2.69 2.87 7.30
C PRO A 161 2.41 3.60 8.61
N ALA A 162 1.51 3.08 9.44
CA ALA A 162 1.45 3.52 10.84
C ALA A 162 2.82 3.39 11.49
N GLU A 163 3.37 4.48 12.02
CA GLU A 163 4.70 4.47 12.63
C GLU A 163 4.71 3.69 13.94
N THR A 164 3.60 3.76 14.67
CA THR A 164 3.34 3.03 15.91
C THR A 164 2.06 2.22 15.76
N ILE A 165 2.04 1.04 16.39
CA ILE A 165 0.83 0.24 16.56
C ILE A 165 0.66 -0.05 18.04
N SER A 166 -0.56 0.09 18.54
CA SER A 166 -0.89 -0.32 19.89
C SER A 166 -2.35 -0.71 19.99
N GLY A 167 -2.68 -1.46 21.04
CA GLY A 167 -4.05 -1.87 21.28
C GLY A 167 -4.12 -2.94 22.36
N SER A 168 -5.32 -3.48 22.54
CA SER A 168 -5.58 -4.63 23.40
C SER A 168 -6.41 -5.67 22.66
N PHE A 169 -6.30 -6.91 23.11
CA PHE A 169 -7.11 -8.01 22.61
C PHE A 169 -7.37 -9.04 23.71
N ASP A 170 -8.48 -9.74 23.56
CA ASP A 170 -8.80 -10.89 24.38
C ASP A 170 -8.24 -12.16 23.75
N PHE A 171 -7.53 -12.94 24.53
CA PHE A 171 -7.27 -14.34 24.22
C PHE A 171 -8.50 -15.15 24.61
N LYS A 172 -9.11 -15.81 23.63
CA LYS A 172 -10.39 -16.51 23.79
C LYS A 172 -10.26 -17.99 23.49
N ASN A 173 -10.98 -18.83 24.24
CA ASN A 173 -11.10 -20.25 23.94
C ASN A 173 -11.99 -20.51 22.71
N LYS A 174 -12.16 -21.78 22.33
CA LYS A 174 -12.97 -22.18 21.16
C LYS A 174 -14.47 -21.86 21.29
N LEU A 175 -14.96 -21.65 22.52
CA LEU A 175 -16.34 -21.28 22.82
C LEU A 175 -16.54 -19.75 22.79
N GLY A 176 -15.47 -18.98 22.59
CA GLY A 176 -15.50 -17.52 22.57
C GLY A 176 -15.36 -16.87 23.94
N GLU A 177 -15.13 -17.64 25.00
CA GLU A 177 -14.93 -17.13 26.36
C GLU A 177 -13.53 -16.53 26.49
N VAL A 178 -13.43 -15.38 27.15
CA VAL A 178 -12.16 -14.70 27.41
C VAL A 178 -11.37 -15.47 28.47
N ILE A 179 -10.18 -15.93 28.12
CA ILE A 179 -9.20 -16.55 29.02
C ILE A 179 -8.36 -15.45 29.70
N SER A 180 -7.92 -14.47 28.92
CA SER A 180 -7.07 -13.37 29.37
C SER A 180 -7.13 -12.20 28.39
N THR A 181 -6.73 -11.02 28.84
CA THR A 181 -6.61 -9.81 28.01
C THR A 181 -5.16 -9.37 27.98
N HIS A 182 -4.71 -8.96 26.80
CA HIS A 182 -3.33 -8.57 26.54
C HIS A 182 -3.31 -7.24 25.82
N THR A 183 -2.23 -6.50 26.01
CA THR A 183 -1.92 -5.29 25.25
C THR A 183 -0.79 -5.59 24.29
N TYR A 184 -0.68 -4.80 23.22
CA TYR A 184 0.50 -4.77 22.38
C TYR A 184 0.94 -3.33 22.12
N ASN A 185 2.25 -3.14 22.02
CA ASN A 185 2.86 -1.89 21.58
C ASN A 185 3.97 -2.23 20.60
N GLY A 186 4.04 -1.48 19.50
CA GLY A 186 4.88 -1.83 18.36
C GLY A 186 5.20 -0.67 17.45
N TYR A 187 6.10 -0.93 16.52
CA TYR A 187 6.58 0.02 15.53
C TYR A 187 6.57 -0.61 14.15
N VAL A 188 6.49 0.23 13.11
CA VAL A 188 6.86 -0.20 11.77
C VAL A 188 8.33 -0.63 11.74
N HIS A 189 8.64 -1.54 10.83
CA HIS A 189 9.99 -1.80 10.40
C HIS A 189 10.04 -1.90 8.88
N MET A 190 11.07 -1.28 8.32
CA MET A 190 11.24 -0.97 6.91
C MET A 190 12.72 -1.23 6.56
N ILE A 191 12.97 -2.22 5.69
CA ILE A 191 14.31 -2.50 5.14
C ILE A 191 14.22 -2.53 3.62
N HIS A 192 15.19 -1.96 2.92
CA HIS A 192 15.20 -1.95 1.46
C HIS A 192 15.70 -3.28 0.87
N THR A 193 14.85 -4.10 0.21
CA THR A 193 15.34 -5.16 -0.70
C THR A 193 14.42 -5.46 -1.90
N THR A 194 14.82 -5.00 -3.09
CA THR A 194 14.29 -5.43 -4.41
C THR A 194 12.81 -5.12 -4.74
N ASP A 195 12.56 -5.14 -6.05
CA ASP A 195 11.31 -4.71 -6.67
C ASP A 195 10.26 -5.82 -6.73
N GLY A 196 9.00 -5.40 -6.62
CA GLY A 196 7.99 -5.94 -7.51
C GLY A 196 6.69 -5.18 -7.39
N THR A 197 5.89 -5.22 -8.46
CA THR A 197 4.74 -4.35 -8.62
C THR A 197 3.45 -5.15 -8.80
N ASN A 198 2.33 -4.53 -8.40
CA ASN A 198 0.96 -4.91 -8.75
C ASN A 198 0.34 -6.12 -8.00
N THR A 199 0.76 -6.40 -6.77
CA THR A 199 0.04 -7.35 -5.91
C THR A 199 -1.05 -6.64 -5.09
N PRO A 200 -2.14 -7.33 -4.71
CA PRO A 200 -3.10 -6.80 -3.77
C PRO A 200 -2.57 -6.84 -2.32
N PHE A 201 -3.17 -6.02 -1.46
CA PHE A 201 -2.96 -6.01 -0.02
C PHE A 201 -3.28 -7.38 0.55
N GLU A 202 -2.27 -8.01 1.13
CA GLU A 202 -2.34 -9.39 1.59
C GLU A 202 -1.58 -9.55 2.90
N PHE A 203 -2.06 -10.48 3.73
CA PHE A 203 -1.35 -10.92 4.91
C PHE A 203 -0.35 -12.00 4.49
N ASP A 204 0.94 -11.76 4.76
CA ASP A 204 2.01 -12.66 4.34
C ASP A 204 2.35 -13.68 5.43
N SER A 205 2.83 -13.19 6.58
CA SER A 205 3.31 -14.07 7.63
C SER A 205 3.20 -13.44 9.01
N LEU A 206 3.16 -14.31 10.02
CA LEU A 206 3.25 -13.95 11.43
C LEU A 206 4.32 -14.81 12.09
N GLN A 207 5.25 -14.16 12.76
CA GLN A 207 6.30 -14.80 13.56
C GLN A 207 6.14 -14.41 15.03
N LEU A 208 6.29 -15.38 15.93
CA LEU A 208 6.15 -15.19 17.38
C LEU A 208 7.52 -15.21 18.07
N TYR A 209 7.66 -14.46 19.16
CA TYR A 209 8.90 -14.30 19.91
C TYR A 209 8.69 -14.41 21.43
N THR A 210 9.67 -15.02 22.11
CA THR A 210 9.84 -14.97 23.57
C THR A 210 10.97 -14.02 23.95
N ASN A 211 10.89 -13.42 25.15
CA ASN A 211 11.79 -12.37 25.62
C ASN A 211 11.93 -11.23 24.60
N ALA A 212 10.80 -10.86 24.00
CA ALA A 212 10.75 -9.89 22.92
C ALA A 212 11.04 -8.49 23.44
N SER A 213 11.88 -7.77 22.71
CA SER A 213 12.14 -6.35 22.97
C SER A 213 12.31 -5.59 21.65
N ILE A 214 11.80 -4.36 21.63
CA ILE A 214 11.76 -3.47 20.47
C ILE A 214 12.29 -2.09 20.84
N THR A 215 12.76 -1.38 19.83
CA THR A 215 13.13 0.05 19.91
C THR A 215 12.33 0.84 18.87
N ASP A 216 12.08 2.11 19.15
CA ASP A 216 11.50 3.06 18.20
C ASP A 216 12.54 3.42 17.13
N ASN A 217 12.72 2.50 16.19
CA ASN A 217 13.60 2.64 15.06
C ASN A 217 13.02 1.83 13.89
N PRO A 218 12.71 2.46 12.75
CA PRO A 218 12.10 1.78 11.61
C PRO A 218 13.04 0.78 10.94
N THR A 219 14.34 0.74 11.24
CA THR A 219 15.27 -0.26 10.67
C THR A 219 15.75 -1.30 11.69
N ALA A 220 15.48 -1.08 12.99
CA ALA A 220 15.86 -2.04 14.02
C ALA A 220 14.93 -3.26 14.04
N ASN A 221 15.52 -4.46 14.11
CA ASN A 221 14.79 -5.71 14.28
C ASN A 221 14.23 -5.84 15.70
N ILE A 222 13.19 -6.67 15.86
CA ILE A 222 12.81 -7.19 17.17
C ILE A 222 13.95 -8.10 17.68
N THR A 223 14.21 -8.04 18.98
CA THR A 223 15.14 -8.95 19.67
C THR A 223 14.34 -10.00 20.45
N GLY A 224 15.01 -11.08 20.87
CA GLY A 224 14.37 -12.23 21.52
C GLY A 224 14.59 -13.52 20.74
N THR A 225 13.96 -14.61 21.19
CA THR A 225 14.05 -15.93 20.53
C THR A 225 12.76 -16.22 19.76
N SER A 226 12.90 -16.61 18.50
CA SER A 226 11.77 -17.02 17.65
C SER A 226 11.12 -18.30 18.20
N LEU A 227 9.80 -18.28 18.38
CA LEU A 227 8.99 -19.46 18.72
C LEU A 227 8.46 -20.18 17.46
N GLY A 228 8.72 -19.61 16.28
CA GLY A 228 8.27 -20.12 14.99
C GLY A 228 7.45 -19.09 14.21
N ALA A 229 7.22 -19.40 12.93
CA ALA A 229 6.48 -18.55 12.00
C ALA A 229 5.43 -19.34 11.22
N ASN A 230 4.35 -18.65 10.86
CA ASN A 230 3.41 -19.07 9.84
C ASN A 230 3.67 -18.24 8.59
N ASN A 231 3.91 -18.91 7.46
CA ASN A 231 4.18 -18.28 6.17
C ASN A 231 2.93 -18.24 5.30
N LYS A 232 2.96 -17.49 4.19
CA LYS A 232 1.83 -17.26 3.28
C LYS A 232 1.04 -18.52 2.88
N THR A 233 1.70 -19.66 2.72
CA THR A 233 1.06 -20.93 2.33
C THR A 233 0.16 -21.52 3.42
N THR A 234 0.27 -21.06 4.66
CA THR A 234 -0.49 -21.54 5.83
C THR A 234 -1.33 -20.45 6.49
N THR A 235 -1.40 -19.26 5.86
CA THR A 235 -2.19 -18.12 6.33
C THR A 235 -3.41 -17.89 5.45
N ILE A 236 -4.46 -17.31 6.02
CA ILE A 236 -5.67 -16.91 5.29
C ILE A 236 -5.70 -15.39 5.21
N SER A 237 -6.03 -14.86 4.03
CA SER A 237 -6.18 -13.43 3.75
C SER A 237 -7.61 -13.21 3.26
N THR A 238 -8.43 -12.43 3.97
CA THR A 238 -9.85 -12.21 3.64
C THR A 238 -10.20 -10.73 3.70
N ILE A 239 -10.79 -10.20 2.63
CA ILE A 239 -11.36 -8.84 2.65
C ILE A 239 -12.67 -8.86 3.43
N ILE A 240 -12.70 -8.13 4.55
CA ILE A 240 -13.85 -8.08 5.48
C ILE A 240 -14.58 -6.74 5.45
N ALA A 241 -13.96 -5.71 4.89
CA ALA A 241 -14.58 -4.43 4.57
C ALA A 241 -13.84 -3.81 3.37
N PRO A 242 -14.38 -2.76 2.69
CA PRO A 242 -13.78 -2.20 1.48
C PRO A 242 -12.29 -1.87 1.61
N THR A 243 -11.84 -1.41 2.78
CA THR A 243 -10.44 -1.07 3.03
C THR A 243 -9.86 -1.84 4.22
N THR A 244 -10.38 -3.04 4.48
CA THR A 244 -9.94 -3.87 5.60
C THR A 244 -9.77 -5.31 5.17
N LEU A 245 -8.57 -5.81 5.41
CA LEU A 245 -8.16 -7.18 5.22
C LEU A 245 -7.93 -7.83 6.59
N ARG A 246 -8.52 -9.01 6.81
CA ARG A 246 -8.21 -9.88 7.94
C ARG A 246 -7.25 -10.98 7.51
N GLY A 247 -6.06 -10.96 8.10
CA GLY A 247 -5.12 -12.07 8.11
C GLY A 247 -5.43 -13.05 9.25
N ALA A 248 -5.26 -14.34 9.02
CA ALA A 248 -5.31 -15.36 10.07
C ALA A 248 -4.12 -16.32 9.96
N ALA A 249 -3.49 -16.60 11.10
CA ALA A 249 -2.37 -17.54 11.21
C ALA A 249 -2.64 -18.55 12.33
N LYS A 250 -2.68 -19.83 11.97
CA LYS A 250 -2.91 -20.94 12.92
C LYS A 250 -1.58 -21.58 13.31
N PHE A 251 -1.24 -21.54 14.59
CA PHE A 251 -0.13 -22.29 15.16
C PHE A 251 -0.65 -23.62 15.72
N THR A 252 -0.21 -24.70 15.09
CA THR A 252 -0.59 -26.07 15.47
C THR A 252 0.08 -26.50 16.78
N LEU A 253 -0.20 -27.72 17.24
CA LEU A 253 0.34 -28.27 18.49
C LEU A 253 1.89 -28.26 18.55
N THR A 254 2.58 -28.31 17.41
CA THR A 254 4.05 -28.38 17.37
C THR A 254 4.74 -27.03 17.12
N GLN A 255 3.98 -25.95 16.94
CA GLN A 255 4.50 -24.64 16.52
C GLN A 255 4.19 -23.56 17.55
N GLY A 256 5.09 -22.57 17.71
CA GLY A 256 4.83 -21.40 18.55
C GLY A 256 4.79 -21.69 20.05
N ASN A 257 5.32 -22.84 20.50
CA ASN A 257 5.28 -23.25 21.91
C ASN A 257 6.26 -22.42 22.74
N GLY A 258 5.80 -21.88 23.86
CA GLY A 258 6.57 -20.99 24.75
C GLY A 258 5.75 -19.79 25.22
N GLU A 259 6.41 -18.87 25.94
CA GLU A 259 5.83 -17.60 26.38
C GLU A 259 5.94 -16.56 25.26
N CYS A 260 4.85 -16.38 24.51
CA CYS A 260 4.78 -15.42 23.42
C CYS A 260 4.66 -14.00 23.98
N SER A 261 5.79 -13.31 24.02
CA SER A 261 5.95 -11.92 24.47
C SER A 261 6.03 -10.90 23.33
N GLY A 262 6.03 -11.34 22.07
CA GLY A 262 6.06 -10.41 20.94
C GLY A 262 5.85 -11.08 19.60
N PHE A 263 5.70 -10.27 18.56
CA PHE A 263 5.44 -10.75 17.22
C PHE A 263 6.00 -9.84 16.11
N VAL A 264 6.13 -10.42 14.93
CA VAL A 264 6.33 -9.71 13.66
C VAL A 264 5.21 -10.06 12.69
N VAL A 265 4.54 -9.05 12.13
CA VAL A 265 3.51 -9.18 11.09
C VAL A 265 4.02 -8.63 9.78
N LYS A 266 4.10 -9.50 8.77
CA LYS A 266 4.48 -9.13 7.41
C LYS A 266 3.26 -8.95 6.52
N LEU A 267 3.31 -7.91 5.68
CA LEU A 267 2.22 -7.53 4.77
C LEU A 267 2.75 -7.43 3.33
N GLN A 268 1.91 -7.75 2.36
CA GLN A 268 2.14 -7.58 0.92
C GLN A 268 1.14 -6.58 0.33
N GLY A 269 1.36 -6.13 -0.91
CA GLY A 269 0.30 -5.51 -1.73
C GLY A 269 0.52 -4.11 -2.27
N ALA A 270 1.70 -3.56 -2.01
CA ALA A 270 2.17 -2.42 -2.77
C ALA A 270 3.54 -2.62 -3.36
N HIS A 271 4.38 -3.37 -2.65
CA HIS A 271 5.66 -3.83 -3.14
C HIS A 271 5.72 -5.34 -2.96
N ALA A 272 6.06 -6.09 -3.99
CA ALA A 272 6.35 -7.50 -3.87
C ALA A 272 7.67 -7.82 -4.56
N ALA A 273 8.80 -7.55 -3.90
CA ALA A 273 9.84 -8.57 -3.93
C ALA A 273 9.37 -9.78 -3.09
N PRO A 274 9.86 -11.00 -3.35
CA PRO A 274 9.47 -12.23 -2.63
C PRO A 274 9.71 -12.20 -1.11
N ILE A 275 10.29 -11.13 -0.57
CA ILE A 275 10.39 -10.83 0.86
C ILE A 275 9.76 -9.47 1.12
N SER A 276 8.62 -9.47 1.82
CA SER A 276 7.96 -8.25 2.28
C SER A 276 8.90 -7.47 3.21
N ASN A 277 9.19 -6.24 2.82
CA ASN A 277 10.21 -5.37 3.41
C ASN A 277 9.67 -4.33 4.36
N VAL A 278 8.34 -4.24 4.45
CA VAL A 278 7.63 -3.46 5.44
C VAL A 278 6.83 -4.44 6.27
N TRP A 279 7.08 -4.43 7.57
CA TRP A 279 6.39 -5.27 8.52
C TRP A 279 6.22 -4.51 9.84
N TYR A 280 5.44 -5.06 10.74
CA TYR A 280 5.21 -4.51 12.06
C TYR A 280 5.82 -5.40 13.11
N LYS A 281 6.51 -4.81 14.09
CA LYS A 281 7.07 -5.50 15.25
C LYS A 281 6.39 -5.00 16.51
N ALA A 282 5.99 -5.89 17.41
CA ALA A 282 5.34 -5.50 18.66
C ALA A 282 5.71 -6.44 19.81
N VAL A 283 5.66 -5.89 21.02
CA VAL A 283 5.73 -6.62 22.29
C VAL A 283 4.31 -6.76 22.85
N ILE A 284 4.02 -7.91 23.43
CA ILE A 284 2.74 -8.27 24.06
C ILE A 284 2.93 -8.26 25.58
N ASP A 285 2.00 -7.66 26.31
CA ASP A 285 2.00 -7.66 27.77
C ASP A 285 0.59 -7.87 28.35
N PRO A 286 0.38 -8.83 29.28
CA PRO A 286 1.35 -9.89 29.66
C PRO A 286 1.60 -10.88 28.51
N PRO A 287 2.67 -11.69 28.53
CA PRO A 287 2.90 -12.72 27.51
C PRO A 287 1.79 -13.78 27.45
N ILE A 288 1.66 -14.46 26.30
CA ILE A 288 0.72 -15.58 26.10
C ILE A 288 1.50 -16.90 26.09
N THR A 289 1.22 -17.77 27.05
CA THR A 289 1.84 -19.10 27.08
C THR A 289 1.11 -20.06 26.15
N LYS A 290 1.82 -20.58 25.13
CA LYS A 290 1.34 -21.67 24.28
C LYS A 290 2.09 -22.97 24.63
N THR A 291 1.34 -24.05 24.82
CA THR A 291 1.89 -25.40 25.01
C THR A 291 1.59 -26.27 23.79
N ASN A 292 2.16 -27.48 23.78
CA ASN A 292 1.90 -28.50 22.77
C ASN A 292 0.51 -29.16 22.90
N GLU A 293 -0.32 -28.71 23.84
CA GLU A 293 -1.69 -29.20 24.05
C GLU A 293 -2.74 -28.27 23.42
N MET A 294 -2.34 -27.09 22.96
CA MET A 294 -3.25 -26.08 22.41
C MET A 294 -2.85 -25.64 21.01
N GLU A 295 -3.84 -25.39 20.17
CA GLU A 295 -3.70 -24.65 18.92
C GLU A 295 -4.15 -23.21 19.13
N ILE A 296 -3.42 -22.24 18.55
CA ILE A 296 -3.77 -20.82 18.64
C ILE A 296 -3.95 -20.26 17.24
N THR A 297 -5.05 -19.54 17.02
CA THR A 297 -5.25 -18.73 15.82
C THR A 297 -5.15 -17.25 16.16
N TRP A 298 -4.17 -16.59 15.55
CA TRP A 298 -4.01 -15.15 15.56
C TRP A 298 -4.76 -14.56 14.39
N THR A 299 -5.45 -13.43 14.61
CA THR A 299 -6.07 -12.65 13.55
C THR A 299 -5.57 -11.21 13.58
N ILE A 300 -5.32 -10.65 12.41
CA ILE A 300 -4.77 -9.31 12.24
C ILE A 300 -5.61 -8.58 11.21
N ASP A 301 -6.11 -7.41 11.57
CA ASP A 301 -6.83 -6.53 10.66
C ASP A 301 -5.86 -5.46 10.16
N LEU A 302 -5.58 -5.51 8.86
CA LEU A 302 -4.93 -4.45 8.12
C LEU A 302 -6.00 -3.55 7.52
N THR A 303 -5.95 -2.27 7.87
CA THR A 303 -6.78 -1.23 7.28
C THR A 303 -5.92 -0.30 6.44
N TRP A 304 -6.50 0.29 5.39
CA TRP A 304 -5.86 1.36 4.65
C TRP A 304 -6.81 2.52 4.35
N GLY A 305 -6.24 3.70 4.16
CA GLY A 305 -6.98 4.91 3.86
C GLY A 305 -6.20 5.83 2.93
N ARG A 306 -6.81 6.98 2.61
CA ARG A 306 -6.15 8.03 1.84
C ARG A 306 -5.16 8.75 2.73
N TYR A 307 -3.99 9.07 2.19
CA TYR A 307 -3.14 10.08 2.75
C TYR A 307 -3.66 11.46 2.30
N VAL A 308 -3.91 12.35 3.25
CA VAL A 308 -4.35 13.73 2.98
C VAL A 308 -3.21 14.65 3.39
N THR A 309 -2.62 15.33 2.41
CA THR A 309 -1.61 16.38 2.60
C THR A 309 -2.24 17.68 3.07
#